data_AF-A0A389MT32-F1
#
_entry.id   AF-A0A389MT32-F1
#
_cell.length_a   1.000
_cell.length_b   1.000
_cell.length_c   1.000
_cell.angle_alpha   90.00
_cell.angle_beta   90.00
_cell.angle_gamma   90.00
#
_symmetry.space_group_name_H-M   'P 1'
#
loop_
_entity.id
_entity.type
_entity.pdbx_description
1 polymer ?
#
loop_
_entity_poly.entity_id
_entity_poly.type
_entity_poly.pdbx_seq_one_letter_code
_entity_poly.pdbx_strand_id
1 'polypeptide(L)'
;MTNILALPCNAEPADIVTFTNADWRDTFVFLVAGQAAGYPASGNTGNGTLVVSEVAAQAALGTHTIEIVETPAGAPARYVVRTPNEVPSAIGVTGATIAAGGLTLSLAQGATAFVVGDTFAIAVMPVPLDVTGIRFDLMLRRSAAAATVSLFASSAPGIDTIVNGGATGAAAMAVMRDAMEDLASGSYAYDLVASADGATFVPYFGTVEHRRGITTVVT
;
A
#
# COMPACT_ATOMS: atom_id res chain seq x y z
N MET A 1 -17.69 -3.67 -6.38
CA MET A 1 -16.81 -3.08 -7.40
C MET A 1 -15.85 -2.18 -6.68
N THR A 2 -14.56 -2.42 -6.84
CA THR A 2 -13.52 -1.59 -6.23
C THR A 2 -13.40 -0.29 -7.00
N ASN A 3 -13.43 0.82 -6.28
CA ASN A 3 -13.19 2.14 -6.84
C ASN A 3 -11.69 2.27 -7.19
N ILE A 4 -11.37 2.58 -8.46
CA ILE A 4 -10.00 2.83 -8.91
C ILE A 4 -9.26 3.88 -8.07
N LEU A 5 -10.00 4.82 -7.45
CA LEU A 5 -9.44 5.85 -6.56
C LEU A 5 -8.89 5.29 -5.24
N ALA A 6 -9.16 4.02 -4.92
CA ALA A 6 -8.57 3.33 -3.77
C ALA A 6 -7.18 2.77 -4.06
N LEU A 7 -6.72 2.75 -5.32
CA LEU A 7 -5.36 2.29 -5.64
C LEU A 7 -4.34 3.18 -4.93
N PRO A 8 -3.35 2.59 -4.22
CA PRO A 8 -2.27 3.37 -3.64
C PRO A 8 -1.46 4.03 -4.75
N CYS A 9 -1.13 5.30 -4.55
CA CYS A 9 -0.13 5.98 -5.37
C CYS A 9 1.25 5.62 -4.84
N ASN A 10 2.02 4.85 -5.61
CA ASN A 10 3.43 4.68 -5.29
C ASN A 10 4.18 5.93 -5.78
N ALA A 11 4.66 6.72 -4.83
CA ALA A 11 5.46 7.91 -5.14
C ALA A 11 6.90 7.56 -5.55
N GLU A 12 7.34 6.33 -5.27
CA GLU A 12 8.69 5.85 -5.56
C GLU A 12 8.70 4.91 -6.78
N PRO A 13 9.72 5.01 -7.64
CA PRO A 13 9.87 4.11 -8.78
C PRO A 13 10.17 2.69 -8.30
N ALA A 14 9.58 1.70 -8.97
CA ALA A 14 9.85 0.28 -8.73
C ALA A 14 10.68 -0.28 -9.89
N ASP A 15 11.99 -0.36 -9.73
CA ASP A 15 12.86 -0.88 -10.78
C ASP A 15 12.86 -2.42 -10.82
N ILE A 16 12.84 -2.98 -12.03
CA ILE A 16 12.67 -4.42 -12.29
C ILE A 16 13.82 -4.92 -13.16
N VAL A 17 14.24 -6.17 -12.97
CA VAL A 17 15.21 -6.84 -13.84
C VAL A 17 14.54 -8.04 -14.49
N THR A 18 14.62 -8.12 -15.82
CA THR A 18 14.10 -9.25 -16.60
C THR A 18 15.18 -9.84 -17.51
N PHE A 19 14.92 -11.00 -18.09
CA PHE A 19 15.91 -11.72 -18.91
C PHE A 19 15.31 -12.25 -20.22
N THR A 20 16.12 -12.28 -21.28
CA THR A 20 15.70 -12.76 -22.61
C THR A 20 15.37 -14.26 -22.64
N ASN A 21 15.81 -15.04 -21.66
CA ASN A 21 15.70 -16.50 -21.65
C ASN A 21 14.67 -17.04 -20.63
N ALA A 22 13.85 -16.17 -20.03
CA ALA A 22 12.86 -16.53 -19.03
C ALA A 22 11.53 -15.81 -19.27
N ASP A 23 10.44 -16.41 -18.78
CA ASP A 23 9.16 -15.71 -18.64
C ASP A 23 9.32 -14.53 -17.67
N TRP A 24 8.58 -13.45 -17.91
CA TRP A 24 8.46 -12.38 -16.93
C TRP A 24 7.26 -12.64 -16.01
N ARG A 25 7.54 -12.88 -14.72
CA ARG A 25 6.57 -13.31 -13.69
C ARG A 25 6.50 -12.38 -12.47
N ASP A 26 7.04 -11.17 -12.55
CA ASP A 26 6.94 -10.21 -11.44
C ASP A 26 5.48 -9.86 -11.13
N THR A 27 5.23 -9.42 -9.90
CA THR A 27 3.89 -9.08 -9.44
C THR A 27 3.88 -7.71 -8.79
N PHE A 28 2.95 -6.85 -9.24
CA PHE A 28 2.62 -5.60 -8.58
C PHE A 28 1.52 -5.86 -7.55
N VAL A 29 1.74 -5.47 -6.29
CA VAL A 29 0.83 -5.76 -5.18
C VAL A 29 0.21 -4.48 -4.63
N PHE A 30 -1.12 -4.42 -4.65
CA PHE A 30 -1.90 -3.30 -4.14
C PHE A 30 -2.40 -3.62 -2.74
N LEU A 31 -1.86 -2.89 -1.76
CA LEU A 31 -2.20 -3.03 -0.35
C LEU A 31 -2.89 -1.76 0.14
N VAL A 32 -3.86 -1.93 1.02
CA VAL A 32 -4.52 -0.85 1.76
C VAL A 32 -4.52 -1.16 3.25
N ALA A 33 -4.85 -0.17 4.07
CA ALA A 33 -5.04 -0.37 5.50
C ALA A 33 -6.18 -1.36 5.77
N GLY A 34 -5.86 -2.41 6.52
CA GLY A 34 -6.82 -3.37 7.04
C GLY A 34 -7.39 -2.97 8.39
N GLN A 35 -7.99 -3.94 9.08
CA GLN A 35 -8.43 -3.74 10.45
C GLN A 35 -7.24 -3.45 11.37
N ALA A 36 -7.50 -2.65 12.40
CA ALA A 36 -6.54 -2.30 13.42
C ALA A 36 -7.14 -2.48 14.82
N ALA A 37 -6.28 -2.82 15.76
CA ALA A 37 -6.64 -2.92 17.17
C ALA A 37 -5.65 -2.11 18.02
N GLY A 38 -6.17 -1.52 19.09
CA GLY A 38 -5.41 -0.76 20.06
C GLY A 38 -4.91 -1.65 21.21
N TYR A 39 -3.68 -1.45 21.64
CA TYR A 39 -3.06 -2.17 22.75
C TYR A 39 -2.39 -1.19 23.71
N PRO A 40 -2.62 -1.30 25.03
CA PRO A 40 -1.87 -0.50 26.00
C PRO A 40 -0.40 -0.93 26.02
N ALA A 41 0.51 0.03 26.16
CA ALA A 41 1.91 -0.28 26.39
C ALA A 41 2.13 -0.86 27.79
N SER A 42 3.23 -1.60 27.96
CA SER A 42 3.66 -2.06 29.28
C SER A 42 4.05 -0.88 30.16
N GLY A 43 3.62 -0.88 31.42
CA GLY A 43 4.02 0.13 32.40
C GLY A 43 3.08 1.34 32.51
N ASN A 44 1.97 1.35 31.77
CA ASN A 44 0.93 2.36 31.99
C ASN A 44 0.37 2.28 33.42
N THR A 45 0.12 3.44 34.01
CA THR A 45 -0.57 3.56 35.29
C THR A 45 -2.08 3.47 35.09
N GLY A 46 -2.63 4.20 34.12
CA GLY A 46 -4.04 4.14 33.78
C GLY A 46 -4.41 2.84 33.05
N ASN A 47 -5.61 2.35 33.31
CA ASN A 47 -6.14 1.09 32.75
C ASN A 47 -7.32 1.32 31.82
N GLY A 48 -7.34 2.46 31.12
CA GLY A 48 -8.40 2.77 30.17
C GLY A 48 -8.37 1.90 28.92
N THR A 49 -9.40 2.06 28.10
CA THR A 49 -9.67 1.20 26.94
C THR A 49 -9.62 2.01 25.67
N LEU A 50 -8.79 1.57 24.72
CA LEU A 50 -8.71 2.12 23.38
C LEU A 50 -9.59 1.28 22.44
N VAL A 51 -10.46 1.96 21.69
CA VAL A 51 -11.30 1.36 20.66
C VAL A 51 -10.99 2.04 19.33
N VAL A 52 -10.70 1.26 18.30
CA VAL A 52 -10.62 1.71 16.92
C VAL A 52 -11.92 1.26 16.24
N SER A 53 -12.77 2.22 15.89
CA SER A 53 -14.09 1.94 15.31
C SER A 53 -14.07 1.90 13.79
N GLU A 54 -13.10 2.57 13.16
CA GLU A 54 -12.95 2.59 11.71
C GLU A 54 -11.48 2.79 11.31
N VAL A 55 -11.10 2.17 10.20
CA VAL A 55 -9.81 2.38 9.53
C VAL A 55 -10.11 2.70 8.07
N ALA A 56 -9.79 3.91 7.64
CA ALA A 56 -9.88 4.27 6.24
C ALA A 56 -8.81 3.52 5.44
N ALA A 57 -9.12 3.11 4.22
CA ALA A 57 -8.21 2.34 3.35
C ALA A 57 -6.82 3.02 3.16
N GLN A 58 -6.78 4.35 3.21
CA GLN A 58 -5.56 5.15 3.03
C GLN A 58 -4.85 5.50 4.35
N ALA A 59 -5.27 4.92 5.48
CA ALA A 59 -4.54 5.09 6.74
C ALA A 59 -3.10 4.57 6.59
N ALA A 60 -2.15 5.27 7.21
CA ALA A 60 -0.75 4.86 7.15
C ALA A 60 -0.57 3.46 7.77
N LEU A 61 0.13 2.58 7.06
CA LEU A 61 0.44 1.23 7.54
C LEU A 61 1.51 1.27 8.62
N GLY A 62 1.44 0.34 9.58
CA GLY A 62 2.38 0.24 10.69
C GLY A 62 1.76 0.67 12.03
N THR A 63 2.61 0.98 12.99
CA THR A 63 2.20 1.27 14.37
C THR A 63 1.97 2.75 14.58
N HIS A 64 0.73 3.15 14.83
CA HIS A 64 0.41 4.49 15.32
C HIS A 64 0.55 4.50 16.85
N THR A 65 0.97 5.62 17.42
CA THR A 65 1.11 5.76 18.87
C THR A 65 0.13 6.78 19.42
N ILE A 66 -0.38 6.51 20.61
CA ILE A 66 -1.16 7.47 21.40
C ILE A 66 -0.41 7.69 22.71
N GLU A 67 -0.20 8.94 23.07
CA GLU A 67 0.46 9.32 24.32
C GLU A 67 -0.42 10.29 25.10
N ILE A 68 -0.66 10.00 26.38
CA ILE A 68 -1.28 10.95 27.30
C ILE A 68 -0.28 12.07 27.58
N VAL A 69 -0.64 13.30 27.21
CA VAL A 69 0.25 14.47 27.34
C VAL A 69 -0.20 15.43 28.44
N GLU A 70 -1.48 15.42 28.82
CA GLU A 70 -2.01 16.27 29.88
C GLU A 70 -3.11 15.54 30.68
N THR A 71 -3.10 15.71 32.00
CA THR A 71 -4.13 15.15 32.91
C THR A 71 -4.62 16.23 33.90
N PRO A 72 -5.47 17.17 33.46
CA PRO A 72 -5.93 18.26 34.32
C PRO A 72 -6.87 17.74 35.43
N ALA A 73 -6.78 18.34 36.62
CA ALA A 73 -7.64 17.97 37.74
C ALA A 73 -9.12 18.24 37.40
N GLY A 74 -9.97 17.21 37.52
CA GLY A 74 -11.41 17.31 37.28
C GLY A 74 -11.83 17.38 35.81
N ALA A 75 -10.92 17.14 34.86
CA ALA A 75 -11.21 17.12 33.43
C ALA A 75 -10.69 15.83 32.77
N PRO A 76 -11.21 15.47 31.57
CA PRO A 76 -10.66 14.36 30.79
C PRO A 76 -9.18 14.57 30.44
N ALA A 77 -8.42 13.47 30.42
CA ALA A 77 -7.03 13.49 29.99
C ALA A 77 -6.95 13.82 28.49
N ARG A 78 -5.89 14.51 28.07
CA ARG A 78 -5.62 14.85 26.67
C ARG A 78 -4.47 13.99 26.16
N TYR A 79 -4.56 13.63 24.89
CA TYR A 79 -3.59 12.76 24.25
C TYR A 79 -3.25 13.21 22.84
N VAL A 80 -2.06 12.85 22.38
CA VAL A 80 -1.63 13.04 20.99
C VAL A 80 -1.66 11.70 20.29
N VAL A 81 -2.19 11.67 19.07
CA VAL A 81 -2.06 10.53 18.16
C VAL A 81 -0.94 10.83 17.17
N ARG A 82 -0.03 9.88 16.96
CA ARG A 82 1.06 9.98 15.98
C ARG A 82 0.98 8.86 14.97
N THR A 83 1.33 9.21 13.74
CA THR A 83 1.50 8.24 12.64
C THR A 83 2.73 7.35 12.88
N PRO A 84 2.91 6.27 12.10
CA PRO A 84 4.08 5.40 12.20
C PRO A 84 5.42 6.09 11.96
N ASN A 85 5.41 7.27 11.35
CA ASN A 85 6.60 8.11 11.15
C ASN A 85 6.76 9.16 12.28
N GLU A 86 6.10 8.96 13.43
CA GLU A 86 6.11 9.83 14.61
C GLU A 86 5.54 11.25 14.41
N VAL A 87 4.96 11.52 13.24
CA VAL A 87 4.29 12.80 12.94
C VAL A 87 2.94 12.85 13.68
N PRO A 88 2.66 13.89 14.49
CA PRO A 88 1.35 14.05 15.12
C PRO A 88 0.23 14.18 14.06
N SER A 89 -0.82 13.39 14.20
CA SER A 89 -1.99 13.41 13.31
C SER A 89 -3.21 14.09 13.94
N ALA A 90 -3.36 14.02 15.27
CA ALA A 90 -4.44 14.69 15.99
C ALA A 90 -4.14 14.86 17.48
N ILE A 91 -4.93 15.71 18.15
CA ILE A 91 -5.03 15.80 19.61
C ILE A 91 -6.44 15.38 20.01
N GLY A 92 -6.56 14.48 20.98
CA GLY A 92 -7.82 14.00 21.51
C GLY A 92 -7.99 14.25 23.00
N VAL A 93 -9.20 13.97 23.48
CA VAL A 93 -9.56 13.98 24.91
C VAL A 93 -10.26 12.68 25.25
N THR A 94 -10.00 12.13 26.44
CA THR A 94 -10.59 10.84 26.82
C THR A 94 -12.12 10.93 26.90
N GLY A 95 -12.80 9.85 26.50
CA GLY A 95 -14.26 9.79 26.41
C GLY A 95 -14.86 10.38 25.13
N ALA A 96 -14.05 10.97 24.23
CA ALA A 96 -14.50 11.45 22.93
C ALA A 96 -13.99 10.53 21.79
N THR A 97 -14.80 10.42 20.74
CA THR A 97 -14.39 9.83 19.47
C THR A 97 -13.73 10.89 18.59
N ILE A 98 -12.59 10.56 17.99
CA ILE A 98 -11.85 11.45 17.09
C ILE A 98 -11.48 10.73 15.79
N ALA A 99 -11.17 11.52 14.76
CA ALA A 99 -10.52 11.06 13.55
C ALA A 99 -9.05 11.51 13.55
N ALA A 100 -8.12 10.59 13.32
CA ALA A 100 -6.68 10.85 13.38
C ALA A 100 -5.94 9.99 12.35
N GLY A 101 -5.33 10.60 11.33
CA GLY A 101 -4.48 9.89 10.37
C GLY A 101 -5.18 8.74 9.61
N GLY A 102 -6.49 8.88 9.34
CA GLY A 102 -7.30 7.83 8.70
C GLY A 102 -7.90 6.81 9.69
N LEU A 103 -7.71 6.98 10.99
CA LEU A 103 -8.32 6.16 12.04
C LEU A 103 -9.48 6.91 12.69
N THR A 104 -10.61 6.23 12.93
CA THR A 104 -11.65 6.70 13.85
C THR A 104 -11.52 5.91 15.15
N LEU A 105 -11.29 6.58 16.26
CA LEU A 105 -10.97 5.94 17.54
C LEU A 105 -11.51 6.71 18.74
N SER A 106 -11.60 6.03 19.88
CA SER A 106 -11.91 6.63 21.18
C SER A 106 -11.06 5.99 22.28
N LEU A 107 -10.56 6.81 23.19
CA LEU A 107 -9.86 6.35 24.40
C LEU A 107 -10.72 6.65 25.62
N ALA A 108 -11.24 5.62 26.28
CA ALA A 108 -12.02 5.76 27.50
C ALA A 108 -11.13 5.62 28.74
N GLN A 109 -11.39 6.40 29.79
CA GLN A 109 -10.74 6.22 31.07
C GLN A 109 -11.28 4.95 31.78
N GLY A 110 -10.38 4.21 32.41
CA GLY A 110 -10.72 3.04 33.22
C GLY A 110 -10.92 3.38 34.70
N ALA A 111 -10.86 2.36 35.56
CA ALA A 111 -10.97 2.54 37.00
C ALA A 111 -9.76 3.29 37.61
N THR A 112 -8.57 3.08 37.04
CA THR A 112 -7.35 3.82 37.39
C THR A 112 -7.16 4.95 36.40
N ALA A 113 -7.02 6.17 36.92
CA ALA A 113 -6.81 7.36 36.10
C ALA A 113 -5.50 7.28 35.32
N PHE A 114 -5.49 7.84 34.12
CA PHE A 114 -4.29 8.02 33.33
C PHE A 114 -3.33 9.00 33.99
N VAL A 115 -2.04 8.82 33.71
CA VAL A 115 -0.98 9.81 33.99
C VAL A 115 -0.28 10.20 32.69
N VAL A 116 0.39 11.36 32.69
CA VAL A 116 1.22 11.79 31.56
C VAL A 116 2.30 10.73 31.29
N GLY A 117 2.45 10.34 30.01
CA GLY A 117 3.37 9.29 29.58
C GLY A 117 2.74 7.90 29.46
N ASP A 118 1.47 7.70 29.87
CA ASP A 118 0.74 6.48 29.50
C ASP A 118 0.59 6.42 27.97
N THR A 119 0.87 5.25 27.38
CA THR A 119 0.89 5.09 25.92
C THR A 119 0.08 3.90 25.41
N PHE A 120 -0.41 4.02 24.17
CA PHE A 120 -1.09 2.95 23.46
C PHE A 120 -0.52 2.84 22.05
N ALA A 121 -0.52 1.63 21.52
CA ALA A 121 -0.14 1.33 20.14
C ALA A 121 -1.38 0.90 19.35
N ILE A 122 -1.50 1.33 18.10
CA ILE A 122 -2.49 0.85 17.15
C ILE A 122 -1.74 0.26 15.96
N ALA A 123 -1.84 -1.05 15.79
CA ALA A 123 -1.19 -1.75 14.70
C ALA A 123 -2.14 -1.79 13.48
N VAL A 124 -1.82 -1.04 12.43
CA VAL A 124 -2.54 -1.07 11.16
C VAL A 124 -1.82 -2.00 10.20
N MET A 125 -2.42 -3.16 9.93
CA MET A 125 -1.83 -4.17 9.06
C MET A 125 -2.30 -3.98 7.61
N PRO A 126 -1.43 -4.23 6.62
CA PRO A 126 -1.86 -4.21 5.22
C PRO A 126 -2.81 -5.36 4.92
N VAL A 127 -3.81 -5.11 4.08
CA VAL A 127 -4.63 -6.13 3.44
C VAL A 127 -4.62 -5.93 1.92
N PRO A 128 -4.78 -7.00 1.13
CA PRO A 128 -4.96 -6.87 -0.31
C PRO A 128 -6.14 -5.97 -0.65
N LEU A 129 -5.93 -5.03 -1.56
CA LEU A 129 -7.01 -4.29 -2.20
C LEU A 129 -7.64 -5.19 -3.26
N ASP A 130 -8.94 -5.46 -3.21
CA ASP A 130 -9.60 -6.17 -4.29
C ASP A 130 -9.48 -5.37 -5.59
N VAL A 131 -8.80 -5.87 -6.62
CA VAL A 131 -8.63 -5.17 -7.90
C VAL A 131 -9.56 -5.70 -9.00
N THR A 132 -10.61 -6.43 -8.62
CA THR A 132 -11.60 -6.97 -9.56
C THR A 132 -12.24 -5.87 -10.40
N GLY A 133 -12.20 -6.03 -11.72
CA GLY A 133 -12.77 -5.07 -12.67
C GLY A 133 -11.83 -3.93 -13.07
N ILE A 134 -10.63 -3.85 -12.49
CA ILE A 134 -9.60 -2.91 -12.90
C ILE A 134 -8.79 -3.50 -14.06
N ARG A 135 -8.71 -2.78 -15.17
CA ARG A 135 -7.81 -3.14 -16.27
C ARG A 135 -6.44 -2.54 -16.01
N PHE A 136 -5.43 -3.39 -16.06
CA PHE A 136 -4.02 -3.01 -16.07
C PHE A 136 -3.42 -3.15 -17.46
N ASP A 137 -2.70 -2.13 -17.89
CA ASP A 137 -1.88 -2.09 -19.11
C ASP A 137 -0.47 -1.64 -18.74
N LEU A 138 0.55 -2.26 -19.29
CA LEU A 138 1.96 -1.89 -19.10
C LEU A 138 2.60 -1.64 -20.45
N MET A 139 3.36 -0.54 -20.55
CA MET A 139 4.12 -0.20 -21.74
C MET A 139 5.59 -0.06 -21.39
N LEU A 140 6.46 -0.80 -22.10
CA LEU A 140 7.90 -0.58 -22.09
C LEU A 140 8.30 0.33 -23.24
N ARG A 141 9.13 1.33 -22.93
CA ARG A 141 9.66 2.30 -23.91
C ARG A 141 11.14 2.54 -23.64
N ARG A 142 11.93 2.82 -24.68
CA ARG A 142 13.37 3.14 -24.51
C ARG A 142 13.63 4.38 -23.66
N SER A 143 12.64 5.27 -23.55
CA SER A 143 12.59 6.37 -22.61
C SER A 143 11.13 6.76 -22.38
N ALA A 144 10.84 7.47 -21.29
CA ALA A 144 9.47 7.89 -20.97
C ALA A 144 8.83 8.74 -22.09
N ALA A 145 9.64 9.50 -22.83
CA ALA A 145 9.20 10.36 -23.93
C ALA A 145 9.13 9.66 -25.29
N ALA A 146 9.57 8.39 -25.41
CA ALA A 146 9.56 7.70 -26.69
C ALA A 146 8.12 7.37 -27.12
N ALA A 147 7.77 7.69 -28.37
CA ALA A 147 6.45 7.36 -28.92
C ALA A 147 6.29 5.86 -29.23
N THR A 148 7.40 5.15 -29.43
CA THR A 148 7.38 3.73 -29.79
C THR A 148 7.37 2.86 -28.53
N VAL A 149 6.35 2.01 -28.43
CA VAL A 149 6.26 0.96 -27.41
C VAL A 149 7.08 -0.25 -27.88
N SER A 150 8.03 -0.68 -27.06
CA SER A 150 8.87 -1.86 -27.32
C SER A 150 8.22 -3.16 -26.85
N LEU A 151 7.42 -3.09 -25.79
CA LEU A 151 6.61 -4.20 -25.31
C LEU A 151 5.32 -3.66 -24.68
N PHE A 152 4.21 -4.31 -24.99
CA PHE A 152 2.91 -4.02 -24.39
C PHE A 152 2.40 -5.26 -23.66
N ALA A 153 1.96 -5.07 -22.42
CA ALA A 153 1.30 -6.10 -21.65
C ALA A 153 -0.05 -5.60 -21.16
N SER A 154 -1.04 -6.49 -21.05
CA SER A 154 -2.39 -6.12 -20.67
C SER A 154 -3.13 -7.25 -19.99
N SER A 155 -4.04 -6.87 -19.09
CA SER A 155 -5.07 -7.74 -18.50
C SER A 155 -6.39 -7.68 -19.27
N ALA A 156 -6.42 -6.98 -20.41
CA ALA A 156 -7.58 -7.01 -21.29
C ALA A 156 -7.75 -8.42 -21.90
N PRO A 157 -8.99 -8.91 -22.02
CA PRO A 157 -9.27 -10.22 -22.61
C PRO A 157 -8.62 -10.38 -23.99
N GLY A 158 -7.94 -11.51 -24.19
CA GLY A 158 -7.29 -11.86 -25.46
C GLY A 158 -5.85 -11.37 -25.60
N ILE A 159 -5.34 -10.58 -24.65
CA ILE A 159 -3.90 -10.28 -24.52
C ILE A 159 -3.34 -11.02 -23.31
N ASP A 160 -4.03 -10.95 -22.16
CA ASP A 160 -3.82 -11.78 -20.95
C ASP A 160 -2.35 -11.98 -20.51
N THR A 161 -1.48 -11.01 -20.83
CA THR A 161 -0.07 -10.96 -20.41
C THR A 161 0.11 -10.30 -19.05
N ILE A 162 -0.98 -9.80 -18.47
CA ILE A 162 -1.10 -9.43 -17.06
C ILE A 162 -2.30 -10.19 -16.50
N VAL A 163 -2.09 -10.96 -15.44
CA VAL A 163 -3.15 -11.61 -14.66
C VAL A 163 -3.63 -10.63 -13.60
N ASN A 164 -4.90 -10.21 -13.69
CA ASN A 164 -5.58 -9.50 -12.61
C ASN A 164 -5.99 -10.52 -11.54
N GLY A 165 -5.38 -10.41 -10.35
CA GLY A 165 -5.59 -11.30 -9.21
C GLY A 165 -6.89 -11.06 -8.43
N GLY A 166 -7.68 -10.04 -8.79
CA GLY A 166 -8.93 -9.69 -8.13
C GLY A 166 -8.74 -9.45 -6.64
N ALA A 167 -9.39 -10.27 -5.82
CA ALA A 167 -9.34 -10.18 -4.36
C ALA A 167 -7.94 -10.39 -3.75
N THR A 168 -6.97 -10.93 -4.50
CA THR A 168 -5.58 -11.05 -4.03
C THR A 168 -4.79 -9.75 -4.13
N GLY A 169 -5.35 -8.71 -4.75
CA GLY A 169 -4.72 -7.40 -4.88
C GLY A 169 -3.44 -7.41 -5.69
N ALA A 170 -3.38 -8.25 -6.72
CA ALA A 170 -2.19 -8.41 -7.54
C ALA A 170 -2.47 -8.11 -9.02
N ALA A 171 -1.50 -7.48 -9.69
CA ALA A 171 -1.36 -7.51 -11.14
C ALA A 171 -0.06 -8.27 -11.45
N ALA A 172 -0.17 -9.53 -11.86
CA ALA A 172 0.97 -10.41 -12.08
C ALA A 172 1.33 -10.49 -13.56
N MET A 173 2.60 -10.31 -13.89
CA MET A 173 3.09 -10.47 -15.26
C MET A 173 3.00 -11.94 -15.69
N ALA A 174 2.53 -12.13 -16.91
CA ALA A 174 2.48 -13.40 -17.60
C ALA A 174 3.01 -13.23 -19.04
N VAL A 175 4.10 -12.49 -19.20
CA VAL A 175 4.76 -12.36 -20.50
C VAL A 175 5.63 -13.58 -20.71
N MET A 176 5.27 -14.37 -21.73
CA MET A 176 5.98 -15.60 -22.04
C MET A 176 7.38 -15.32 -22.57
N ARG A 177 8.29 -16.27 -22.35
CA ARG A 177 9.69 -16.20 -22.78
C ARG A 177 9.85 -15.76 -24.23
N ASP A 178 9.04 -16.27 -25.16
CA ASP A 178 9.21 -15.95 -26.59
C ASP A 178 9.05 -14.44 -26.86
N ALA A 179 8.11 -13.77 -26.19
CA ALA A 179 7.98 -12.31 -26.26
C ALA A 179 9.12 -11.57 -25.55
N MET A 180 9.70 -12.17 -24.51
CA MET A 180 10.89 -11.62 -23.82
C MET A 180 12.17 -11.82 -24.65
N GLU A 181 12.28 -12.88 -25.44
CA GLU A 181 13.42 -13.15 -26.33
C GLU A 181 13.47 -12.14 -27.49
N ASP A 182 12.30 -11.77 -28.03
CA ASP A 182 12.17 -10.76 -29.07
C ASP A 182 12.47 -9.33 -28.58
N LEU A 183 12.37 -9.09 -27.27
CA LEU A 183 12.71 -7.80 -26.67
C LEU A 183 14.23 -7.64 -26.62
N ALA A 184 14.77 -6.67 -27.36
CA ALA A 184 16.19 -6.38 -27.32
C ALA A 184 16.67 -6.02 -25.90
N SER A 185 17.84 -6.50 -25.49
CA SER A 185 18.40 -6.12 -24.18
C SER A 185 18.59 -4.61 -24.03
N GLY A 186 18.50 -4.13 -22.79
CA GLY A 186 18.75 -2.76 -22.39
C GLY A 186 17.74 -2.24 -21.37
N SER A 187 17.84 -0.95 -21.09
CA SER A 187 16.98 -0.25 -20.15
C SER A 187 15.72 0.28 -20.84
N TYR A 188 14.59 0.15 -20.15
CA TYR A 188 13.27 0.62 -20.59
C TYR A 188 12.57 1.36 -19.47
N ALA A 189 12.01 2.54 -19.75
CA ALA A 189 11.03 3.15 -18.88
C ALA A 189 9.71 2.38 -19.00
N TYR A 190 8.99 2.24 -17.88
CA TYR A 190 7.65 1.67 -17.87
C TYR A 190 6.69 2.48 -17.01
N ASP A 191 5.43 2.41 -17.43
CA ASP A 191 4.27 2.82 -16.64
C ASP A 191 3.31 1.63 -16.60
N LEU A 192 2.84 1.26 -15.41
CA LEU A 192 1.67 0.40 -15.23
C LEU A 192 0.46 1.31 -15.08
N VAL A 193 -0.45 1.25 -16.04
CA VAL A 193 -1.65 2.05 -16.11
C VAL A 193 -2.85 1.20 -15.67
N ALA A 194 -3.55 1.64 -14.64
CA ALA A 194 -4.84 1.12 -14.23
C ALA A 194 -5.97 1.93 -14.87
N SER A 195 -7.03 1.27 -15.31
CA SER A 195 -8.23 1.90 -15.86
C SER A 195 -9.50 1.16 -15.43
N ALA A 196 -10.49 1.92 -14.97
CA ALA A 196 -11.82 1.49 -14.54
C ALA A 196 -12.67 2.73 -14.28
N ASP A 197 -13.99 2.59 -14.25
CA ASP A 197 -14.93 3.67 -13.89
C ASP A 197 -14.77 4.97 -14.70
N GLY A 198 -14.27 4.89 -15.94
CA GLY A 198 -13.99 6.05 -16.78
C GLY A 198 -12.77 6.87 -16.37
N ALA A 199 -11.99 6.40 -15.39
CA ALA A 199 -10.76 7.02 -14.93
C ALA A 199 -9.52 6.19 -15.30
N THR A 200 -8.36 6.84 -15.25
CA THR A 200 -7.06 6.24 -15.53
C THR A 200 -6.06 6.72 -14.50
N PHE A 201 -5.25 5.81 -13.99
CA PHE A 201 -4.31 6.05 -12.90
C PHE A 201 -3.01 5.28 -13.16
N VAL A 202 -1.86 5.83 -12.76
CA VAL A 202 -0.55 5.15 -12.90
C VAL A 202 -0.07 4.75 -11.52
N PRO A 203 -0.42 3.56 -11.02
CA PRO A 203 -0.01 3.15 -9.69
C PRO A 203 1.46 2.72 -9.59
N TYR A 204 2.11 2.32 -10.68
CA TYR A 204 3.52 1.95 -10.69
C TYR A 204 4.21 2.52 -11.92
N PHE A 205 5.46 2.93 -11.74
CA PHE A 205 6.35 3.37 -12.80
C PHE A 205 7.79 3.06 -12.40
N GLY A 206 8.70 3.11 -13.36
CA GLY A 206 10.13 2.93 -13.09
C GLY A 206 10.89 2.46 -14.33
N THR A 207 11.96 1.72 -14.07
CA THR A 207 12.82 1.16 -15.12
C THR A 207 12.77 -0.37 -15.13
N VAL A 208 12.64 -0.97 -16.31
CA VAL A 208 12.95 -2.38 -16.53
C VAL A 208 14.32 -2.49 -17.17
N GLU A 209 15.25 -3.16 -16.48
CA GLU A 209 16.53 -3.55 -17.04
C GLU A 209 16.40 -4.96 -17.63
N HIS A 210 16.31 -5.04 -18.96
CA HIS A 210 16.16 -6.30 -19.68
C HIS A 210 17.52 -6.83 -20.12
N ARG A 211 17.95 -7.95 -19.54
CA ARG A 211 19.30 -8.50 -19.72
C ARG A 211 19.31 -9.71 -20.62
N ARG A 212 20.42 -9.89 -21.33
CA ARG A 212 20.67 -11.14 -22.04
C ARG A 212 20.84 -12.27 -21.03
N GLY A 213 20.02 -13.31 -21.15
CA GLY A 213 20.12 -14.51 -20.33
C GLY A 213 21.32 -15.38 -20.67
N ILE A 214 21.68 -16.30 -19.77
CA ILE A 214 22.69 -17.33 -20.02
C ILE A 214 22.03 -18.49 -20.77
N THR A 215 22.59 -18.91 -21.90
CA THR A 215 22.12 -20.12 -22.60
C THR A 215 22.58 -21.35 -21.82
N THR A 216 21.66 -22.03 -21.13
CA THR A 216 21.93 -23.37 -20.60
C THR A 216 21.83 -24.38 -21.74
N VAL A 217 22.94 -25.00 -22.09
CA VAL A 217 22.95 -26.15 -23.01
C VAL A 217 22.40 -27.33 -22.22
N VAL A 218 21.20 -27.80 -22.55
CA VAL A 218 20.69 -29.07 -22.03
C VAL A 218 21.49 -30.16 -22.72
N THR A 219 22.48 -30.72 -22.01
CA THR A 219 23.19 -31.94 -22.41
C THR A 219 22.35 -33.17 -22.14
#